data_AF-A0A382DR02-F1
#
_entry.id   AF-A0A382DR02-F1
#
_cell.length_a   1.000
_cell.length_b   1.000
_cell.length_c   1.000
_cell.angle_alpha   90.00
_cell.angle_beta   90.00
_cell.angle_gamma   90.00
#
_symmetry.space_group_name_H-M   'P 1'
#
loop_
_entity.id
_entity.type
_entity.pdbx_description
1 polymer ?
#
loop_
_entity_poly.entity_id
_entity_poly.type
_entity_poly.pdbx_seq_one_letter_code
_entity_poly.pdbx_strand_id
1 'polypeptide(L)'
;MGTNFTIQNDQADAHRRLHRALNLVGDLTAGDLLGATTRAHVIRPMTDPDTARTLFGLRQSSTHRLWRALVVRCGGAPRALGFLRVDGGLRGLGAELGLDHTTLSRSLKAWESRHPPLVVTGHQQRSRARESLALIQIPLLTDWLLWTAEVRARWLSQQPDHLSDTHIVDIQRMFVPQGMPPSPEITRQTAVQMLLPAGSPDRFPGEVLVGVDLLNRQRLSDRFDHLREKRRAKFRKIRRKGYEQREARRRATATA
;
A
#
# COMPACT_ATOMS: atom_id res chain seq x y z
N MET A 1 -11.96 -15.68 -26.41
CA MET A 1 -12.89 -15.43 -25.28
C MET A 1 -12.07 -15.46 -24.01
N GLY A 2 -11.94 -14.32 -23.33
CA GLY A 2 -11.14 -14.20 -22.12
C GLY A 2 -11.10 -12.77 -21.64
N THR A 3 -12.27 -12.17 -21.42
CA THR A 3 -12.36 -10.95 -20.63
C THR A 3 -11.71 -11.24 -19.28
N ASN A 4 -10.58 -10.57 -18.99
CA ASN A 4 -9.79 -10.73 -17.77
C ASN A 4 -10.59 -10.21 -16.55
N PHE A 5 -11.61 -10.97 -16.14
CA PHE A 5 -12.38 -10.75 -14.91
C PHE A 5 -11.47 -10.78 -13.67
N THR A 6 -10.28 -11.37 -13.78
CA THR A 6 -9.26 -11.52 -12.73
C THR A 6 -8.78 -10.18 -12.18
N ILE A 7 -8.23 -9.27 -12.99
CA ILE A 7 -7.67 -8.01 -12.48
C ILE A 7 -8.73 -7.07 -11.87
N GLN A 8 -9.97 -7.12 -12.35
CA GLN A 8 -11.08 -6.38 -11.73
C GLN A 8 -11.47 -6.99 -10.37
N ASN A 9 -11.48 -8.32 -10.29
CA ASN A 9 -11.69 -9.04 -9.03
C ASN A 9 -10.55 -8.75 -8.03
N ASP A 10 -9.31 -8.67 -8.50
CA ASP A 10 -8.13 -8.34 -7.70
C ASP A 10 -8.22 -6.90 -7.18
N GLN A 11 -8.63 -5.94 -8.01
CA GLN A 11 -8.88 -4.56 -7.57
C GLN A 11 -10.00 -4.51 -6.53
N ALA A 12 -11.10 -5.23 -6.76
CA ALA A 12 -12.20 -5.30 -5.81
C ALA A 12 -11.75 -5.94 -4.50
N ASP A 13 -10.92 -6.99 -4.55
CA ASP A 13 -10.37 -7.63 -3.36
C ASP A 13 -9.42 -6.72 -2.57
N ALA A 14 -8.51 -6.05 -3.27
CA ALA A 14 -7.62 -5.05 -2.67
C ALA A 14 -8.42 -3.96 -1.92
N HIS A 15 -9.50 -3.46 -2.53
CA HIS A 15 -10.38 -2.51 -1.87
C HIS A 15 -11.14 -3.11 -0.67
N ARG A 16 -11.61 -4.35 -0.76
CA ARG A 16 -12.22 -5.05 0.39
C ARG A 16 -11.23 -5.24 1.54
N ARG A 17 -9.98 -5.61 1.24
CA ARG A 17 -8.88 -5.75 2.22
C ARG A 17 -8.57 -4.41 2.90
N LEU A 18 -8.39 -3.34 2.12
CA LEU A 18 -8.22 -1.99 2.68
C LEU A 18 -9.43 -1.59 3.55
N HIS A 19 -10.65 -1.87 3.11
CA HIS A 19 -11.85 -1.55 3.88
C HIS A 19 -11.91 -2.32 5.20
N ARG A 20 -11.55 -3.62 5.22
CA ARG A 20 -11.38 -4.40 6.45
C ARG A 20 -10.35 -3.78 7.40
N ALA A 21 -9.20 -3.35 6.87
CA ALA A 21 -8.17 -2.68 7.65
C ALA A 21 -8.68 -1.35 8.25
N LEU A 22 -9.43 -0.56 7.47
CA LEU A 22 -10.05 0.68 7.96
C LEU A 22 -11.10 0.42 9.05
N ASN A 23 -11.94 -0.60 8.89
CA ASN A 23 -12.93 -0.98 9.91
C ASN A 23 -12.27 -1.39 11.24
N LEU A 24 -11.08 -2.00 11.18
CA LEU A 24 -10.31 -2.37 12.37
C LEU A 24 -9.86 -1.15 13.19
N VAL A 25 -9.46 -0.07 12.51
CA VAL A 25 -9.00 1.16 13.16
C VAL A 25 -10.12 2.16 13.48
N GLY A 26 -11.27 2.05 12.80
CA GLY A 26 -12.43 2.91 13.00
C GLY A 26 -12.34 4.18 12.15
N ASP A 27 -12.24 5.35 12.79
CA ASP A 27 -12.40 6.66 12.13
C ASP A 27 -11.20 7.12 11.28
N LEU A 28 -10.21 6.26 11.06
CA LEU A 28 -9.04 6.62 10.27
C LEU A 28 -9.33 6.53 8.77
N THR A 29 -8.62 7.33 8.00
CA THR A 29 -8.72 7.33 6.55
C THR A 29 -7.65 6.42 5.93
N ALA A 30 -7.81 6.09 4.64
CA ALA A 30 -6.77 5.42 3.88
C ALA A 30 -5.44 6.19 3.90
N GLY A 31 -5.49 7.53 3.98
CA GLY A 31 -4.29 8.37 4.08
C GLY A 31 -3.57 8.26 5.42
N ASP A 32 -4.24 7.85 6.49
CA ASP A 32 -3.60 7.60 7.79
C ASP A 32 -2.90 6.23 7.81
N LEU A 33 -3.48 5.22 7.14
CA LEU A 33 -2.85 3.91 6.97
C LEU A 33 -1.71 3.95 5.94
N LEU A 34 -1.93 4.59 4.80
CA LEU A 34 -1.00 4.65 3.67
C LEU A 34 -0.71 6.11 3.32
N GLY A 35 -0.10 6.86 4.22
CA GLY A 35 0.33 8.24 3.99
C GLY A 35 1.46 8.36 2.97
N ALA A 36 1.78 9.58 2.50
CA ALA A 36 2.81 9.78 1.48
C ALA A 36 4.18 9.20 1.89
N THR A 37 4.62 9.45 3.13
CA THR A 37 5.86 8.90 3.69
C THR A 37 5.82 7.37 3.74
N THR A 38 4.72 6.79 4.23
CA THR A 38 4.53 5.32 4.28
C THR A 38 4.64 4.68 2.89
N ARG A 39 3.97 5.26 1.89
CA ARG A 39 4.01 4.75 0.51
C ARG A 39 5.41 4.93 -0.10
N ALA A 40 6.16 5.95 0.29
CA ALA A 40 7.51 6.19 -0.23
C ALA A 40 8.50 5.07 0.12
N HIS A 41 8.32 4.39 1.27
CA HIS A 41 9.15 3.23 1.64
C HIS A 41 8.97 2.02 0.72
N VAL A 42 7.84 1.93 0.01
CA VAL A 42 7.59 0.88 -0.99
C VAL A 42 7.91 1.38 -2.40
N ILE A 43 7.47 2.60 -2.74
CA ILE A 43 7.62 3.16 -4.09
C ILE A 43 9.06 3.46 -4.44
N ARG A 44 9.82 4.11 -3.53
CA ARG A 44 11.18 4.57 -3.86
C ARG A 44 12.08 3.41 -4.27
N PRO A 45 12.20 2.31 -3.50
CA PRO A 45 13.05 1.19 -3.90
C PRO A 45 12.61 0.55 -5.22
N MET A 46 11.31 0.41 -5.47
CA MET A 46 10.83 -0.13 -6.76
C MET A 46 11.18 0.77 -7.97
N THR A 47 11.39 2.06 -7.74
CA THR A 47 11.75 3.03 -8.80
C THR A 47 13.24 3.37 -8.85
N ASP A 48 14.02 2.82 -7.94
CA ASP A 48 15.47 3.01 -7.89
C ASP A 48 16.12 2.43 -9.18
N PRO A 49 17.04 3.16 -9.84
CA PRO A 49 17.65 2.70 -11.09
C PRO A 49 18.36 1.35 -10.97
N ASP A 50 19.09 1.12 -9.87
CA ASP A 50 19.82 -0.12 -9.69
C ASP A 50 18.87 -1.28 -9.44
N THR A 51 17.88 -1.09 -8.56
CA THR A 51 16.80 -2.06 -8.33
C THR A 51 16.06 -2.40 -9.64
N ALA A 52 15.70 -1.39 -10.43
CA ALA A 52 14.98 -1.61 -11.69
C ALA A 52 15.83 -2.39 -12.70
N ARG A 53 17.14 -2.14 -12.73
CA ARG A 53 18.09 -2.85 -13.60
C ARG A 53 18.31 -4.29 -13.15
N THR A 54 18.56 -4.51 -11.86
CA THR A 54 18.96 -5.82 -11.31
C THR A 54 17.77 -6.76 -11.14
N LEU A 55 16.69 -6.30 -10.51
CA LEU A 55 15.52 -7.14 -10.19
C LEU A 55 14.54 -7.22 -11.34
N PHE A 56 14.24 -6.06 -11.95
CA PHE A 56 13.24 -5.98 -13.01
C PHE A 56 13.87 -6.06 -14.40
N GLY A 57 15.19 -6.25 -14.52
CA GLY A 57 15.87 -6.40 -15.81
C GLY A 57 15.66 -5.22 -16.77
N LEU A 58 15.35 -4.02 -16.25
CA LEU A 58 15.01 -2.82 -17.02
C LEU A 58 16.28 -2.02 -17.34
N ARG A 59 17.08 -2.53 -18.29
CA ARG A 59 18.42 -2.01 -18.57
C ARG A 59 18.45 -0.65 -19.29
N GLN A 60 17.41 -0.34 -20.06
CA GLN A 60 17.34 0.90 -20.84
C GLN A 60 16.71 2.03 -20.04
N SER A 61 17.26 3.24 -20.14
CA SER A 61 16.77 4.44 -19.44
C SER A 61 15.32 4.79 -19.78
N SER A 62 14.90 4.60 -21.04
CA SER A 62 13.51 4.77 -21.48
C SER A 62 12.55 3.82 -20.78
N THR A 63 12.94 2.55 -20.67
CA THR A 63 12.20 1.49 -19.98
C THR A 63 12.12 1.76 -18.48
N HIS A 64 13.20 2.24 -17.87
CA HIS A 64 13.21 2.66 -16.46
C HIS A 64 12.30 3.87 -16.20
N ARG A 65 12.32 4.88 -17.08
CA ARG A 65 11.42 6.04 -17.00
C ARG A 65 9.95 5.63 -17.07
N LEU A 66 9.59 4.75 -18.01
CA LEU A 66 8.24 4.21 -18.12
C LEU A 66 7.84 3.46 -16.84
N TRP A 67 8.70 2.56 -16.36
CA TRP A 67 8.45 1.79 -15.14
C TRP A 67 8.24 2.71 -13.93
N ARG A 68 9.13 3.67 -13.70
CA ARG A 68 9.00 4.67 -12.65
C ARG A 68 7.67 5.42 -12.75
N ALA A 69 7.28 5.86 -13.95
CA ALA A 69 6.03 6.58 -14.15
C ALA A 69 4.81 5.71 -13.78
N LEU A 70 4.80 4.43 -14.13
CA LEU A 70 3.73 3.51 -13.75
C LEU A 70 3.69 3.25 -12.24
N VAL A 71 4.84 2.91 -11.62
CA VAL A 71 4.93 2.66 -10.16
C VAL A 71 4.44 3.87 -9.38
N VAL A 72 4.87 5.07 -9.74
CA VAL A 72 4.45 6.32 -9.07
C VAL A 72 2.96 6.56 -9.23
N ARG A 73 2.36 6.31 -10.40
CA ARG A 73 0.91 6.47 -10.60
C ARG A 73 0.10 5.40 -9.86
N CYS A 74 0.52 4.15 -9.91
CA CYS A 74 -0.12 3.02 -9.23
C CYS A 74 -0.01 3.09 -7.68
N GLY A 75 1.03 3.73 -7.14
CA GLY A 75 1.22 3.93 -5.70
C GLY A 75 0.95 5.34 -5.19
N GLY A 76 0.65 6.28 -6.10
CA GLY A 76 0.67 7.71 -5.82
C GLY A 76 -0.39 8.18 -4.84
N ALA A 77 -1.52 7.45 -4.74
CA ALA A 77 -2.61 7.75 -3.84
C ALA A 77 -2.88 6.59 -2.86
N PRO A 78 -3.36 6.87 -1.62
CA PRO A 78 -3.66 5.81 -0.63
C PRO A 78 -4.64 4.74 -1.12
N ARG A 79 -5.57 5.11 -2.01
CA ARG A 79 -6.56 4.19 -2.58
C ARG A 79 -6.15 3.59 -3.93
N ALA A 80 -5.00 3.97 -4.50
CA ALA A 80 -4.55 3.40 -5.76
C ALA A 80 -4.14 1.92 -5.59
N LEU A 81 -3.52 1.57 -4.45
CA LEU A 81 -3.23 0.19 -4.05
C LEU A 81 -2.48 -0.64 -5.12
N GLY A 82 -1.63 -0.01 -5.93
CA GLY A 82 -0.92 -0.69 -7.01
C GLY A 82 -1.67 -0.73 -8.34
N PHE A 83 -2.86 -0.13 -8.42
CA PHE A 83 -3.69 -0.05 -9.63
C PHE A 83 -3.69 1.36 -10.24
N LEU A 84 -3.78 1.40 -11.57
CA LEU A 84 -3.97 2.60 -12.36
C LEU A 84 -5.15 2.38 -13.33
N ARG A 85 -6.20 3.19 -13.18
CA ARG A 85 -7.25 3.28 -14.20
C ARG A 85 -6.74 4.09 -15.38
N VAL A 86 -7.02 3.61 -16.57
CA VAL A 86 -6.54 4.20 -17.82
C VAL A 86 -7.70 4.76 -18.61
N ASP A 87 -7.72 6.09 -18.73
CA ASP A 87 -8.65 6.79 -19.60
C ASP A 87 -8.09 6.91 -21.02
N GLY A 88 -8.93 6.71 -22.04
CA GLY A 88 -8.52 6.79 -23.44
C GLY A 88 -7.66 5.61 -23.94
N GLY A 89 -7.50 4.55 -23.15
CA GLY A 89 -6.77 3.35 -23.53
C GLY A 89 -5.28 3.58 -23.75
N LEU A 90 -4.65 2.71 -24.55
CA LEU A 90 -3.21 2.79 -24.83
C LEU A 90 -2.78 4.12 -25.46
N ARG A 91 -3.64 4.72 -26.29
CA ARG A 91 -3.36 6.03 -26.92
C ARG A 91 -3.42 7.16 -25.91
N GLY A 92 -4.44 7.16 -25.04
CA GLY A 92 -4.55 8.13 -23.95
C GLY A 92 -3.36 8.06 -22.99
N LEU A 93 -3.05 6.85 -22.51
CA LEU A 93 -1.89 6.63 -21.62
C LEU A 93 -0.56 6.97 -22.31
N GLY A 94 -0.40 6.63 -23.59
CA GLY A 94 0.78 7.01 -24.37
C GLY A 94 0.97 8.52 -24.43
N ALA A 95 -0.09 9.28 -24.73
CA ALA A 95 -0.06 10.74 -24.75
C ALA A 95 0.30 11.32 -23.37
N GLU A 96 -0.30 10.81 -22.29
CA GLU A 96 0.01 11.25 -20.92
C GLU A 96 1.46 10.97 -20.50
N LEU A 97 2.07 9.93 -21.03
CA LEU A 97 3.45 9.53 -20.72
C LEU A 97 4.47 10.08 -21.73
N GLY A 98 4.03 10.72 -22.81
CA GLY A 98 4.87 11.17 -23.91
C GLY A 98 5.54 10.01 -24.67
N LEU A 99 4.84 8.87 -24.80
CA LEU A 99 5.32 7.65 -25.44
C LEU A 99 4.38 7.20 -26.54
N ASP A 100 4.94 6.66 -27.63
CA ASP A 100 4.12 6.04 -28.65
C ASP A 100 3.38 4.80 -28.10
N HIS A 101 2.10 4.71 -28.44
CA HIS A 101 1.19 3.66 -27.99
C HIS A 101 1.61 2.24 -28.40
N THR A 102 2.33 2.07 -29.52
CA THR A 102 2.82 0.75 -29.94
C THR A 102 4.00 0.31 -29.09
N THR A 103 4.90 1.25 -28.76
CA THR A 103 6.01 1.02 -27.83
C THR A 103 5.49 0.69 -26.44
N LEU A 104 4.53 1.47 -25.93
CA LEU A 104 3.88 1.20 -24.66
C LEU A 104 3.23 -0.19 -24.63
N SER A 105 2.48 -0.55 -25.68
CA SER A 105 1.86 -1.88 -25.77
C SER A 105 2.89 -3.02 -25.74
N ARG A 106 4.01 -2.86 -26.46
CA ARG A 106 5.09 -3.86 -26.48
C ARG A 106 5.73 -4.02 -25.10
N SER A 107 6.02 -2.90 -24.42
CA SER A 107 6.58 -2.93 -23.06
C SER A 107 5.65 -3.60 -22.06
N LEU A 108 4.35 -3.23 -22.06
CA LEU A 108 3.37 -3.84 -21.16
C LEU A 108 3.24 -5.34 -21.37
N LYS A 109 3.14 -5.80 -22.63
CA LYS A 109 3.09 -7.24 -22.96
C LYS A 109 4.34 -7.98 -22.51
N ALA A 110 5.52 -7.40 -22.74
CA ALA A 110 6.78 -7.99 -22.33
C ALA A 110 6.98 -8.07 -20.80
N TRP A 111 6.29 -7.21 -20.05
CA TRP A 111 6.30 -7.21 -18.58
C TRP A 111 5.24 -8.14 -17.98
N GLU A 112 4.10 -8.26 -18.66
CA GLU A 112 3.01 -9.17 -18.31
C GLU A 112 3.38 -10.63 -18.56
N SER A 113 4.18 -10.93 -19.58
CA SER A 113 4.63 -12.30 -19.89
C SER A 113 5.73 -12.84 -18.96
N ARG A 114 6.15 -12.07 -17.95
CA ARG A 114 7.20 -12.48 -17.01
C ARG A 114 6.66 -13.36 -15.90
N HIS A 115 7.56 -14.11 -15.25
CA HIS A 115 7.24 -14.98 -14.13
C HIS A 115 8.14 -14.64 -12.95
N PRO A 116 7.64 -13.96 -11.90
CA PRO A 116 6.30 -13.37 -11.79
C PRO A 116 6.08 -12.15 -12.72
N PRO A 117 4.81 -11.81 -13.06
CA PRO A 117 4.51 -10.66 -13.91
C PRO A 117 4.84 -9.35 -13.20
N LEU A 118 5.48 -8.41 -13.93
CA LEU A 118 5.76 -7.07 -13.39
C LEU A 118 4.53 -6.16 -13.44
N VAL A 119 3.71 -6.35 -14.48
CA VAL A 119 2.44 -5.65 -14.66
C VAL A 119 1.38 -6.64 -15.09
N VAL A 120 0.13 -6.39 -14.73
CA VAL A 120 -1.04 -7.09 -15.27
C VAL A 120 -1.95 -6.05 -15.90
N THR A 121 -2.49 -6.35 -17.08
CA THR A 121 -3.35 -5.42 -17.81
C THR A 121 -4.80 -5.92 -17.86
N GLY A 122 -5.72 -4.98 -17.63
CA GLY A 122 -7.15 -5.16 -17.71
C GLY A 122 -7.72 -4.41 -18.89
N HIS A 123 -8.55 -5.09 -19.66
CA HIS A 123 -9.20 -4.52 -20.83
C HIS A 123 -10.72 -4.39 -20.61
N GLN A 124 -11.31 -3.38 -21.25
CA GLN A 124 -12.75 -3.15 -21.26
C GLN A 124 -13.23 -3.02 -22.70
N GLN A 125 -14.37 -3.63 -22.99
CA GLN A 125 -15.04 -3.46 -24.27
C GLN A 125 -15.76 -2.11 -24.28
N ARG A 126 -15.20 -1.11 -24.98
CA ARG A 126 -15.79 0.23 -25.14
C ARG A 126 -16.67 0.36 -26.38
N SER A 127 -16.52 -0.52 -27.38
CA SER A 127 -17.33 -0.54 -28.60
C SER A 127 -17.35 -1.94 -29.24
N ARG A 128 -18.14 -2.10 -30.31
CA ARG A 128 -18.19 -3.33 -31.13
C ARG A 128 -16.83 -3.73 -31.75
N ALA A 129 -15.86 -2.82 -31.84
CA ALA A 129 -14.68 -3.01 -32.70
C ALA A 129 -13.39 -3.45 -31.99
N ARG A 130 -13.18 -3.14 -30.69
CA ARG A 130 -12.01 -3.67 -29.95
C ARG A 130 -12.06 -3.43 -28.44
N GLU A 131 -11.50 -4.37 -27.68
CA GLU A 131 -11.15 -4.17 -26.28
C GLU A 131 -10.07 -3.11 -26.13
N SER A 132 -10.28 -2.15 -25.22
CA SER A 132 -9.32 -1.09 -24.89
C SER A 132 -8.69 -1.38 -23.53
N LEU A 133 -7.41 -1.08 -23.38
CA LEU A 133 -6.77 -1.01 -22.06
C LEU A 133 -7.60 -0.09 -21.14
N ALA A 134 -7.87 -0.55 -19.92
CA ALA A 134 -8.71 0.15 -18.95
C ALA A 134 -8.11 0.15 -17.54
N LEU A 135 -7.29 -0.85 -17.23
CA LEU A 135 -6.68 -1.00 -15.92
C LEU A 135 -5.25 -1.54 -16.05
N ILE A 136 -4.34 -1.06 -15.21
CA ILE A 136 -3.01 -1.63 -15.01
C ILE A 136 -2.87 -1.94 -13.52
N GLN A 137 -2.26 -3.07 -13.20
CA GLN A 137 -1.82 -3.41 -11.85
C GLN A 137 -0.32 -3.67 -11.85
N ILE A 138 0.35 -3.28 -10.77
CA ILE A 138 1.71 -3.74 -10.44
C ILE A 138 1.55 -4.70 -9.25
N PRO A 139 1.63 -6.04 -9.46
CA PRO A 139 1.29 -7.02 -8.43
C PRO A 139 2.11 -6.86 -7.15
N LEU A 140 3.45 -6.81 -7.27
CA LEU A 140 4.33 -6.66 -6.11
C LEU A 140 4.05 -5.37 -5.31
N LEU A 141 3.76 -4.25 -6.00
CA LEU A 141 3.38 -3.00 -5.35
C LEU A 141 2.04 -3.14 -4.61
N THR A 142 1.08 -3.84 -5.21
CA THR A 142 -0.23 -4.13 -4.62
C THR A 142 -0.06 -4.88 -3.30
N ASP A 143 0.72 -5.95 -3.31
CA ASP A 143 0.96 -6.79 -2.14
C ASP A 143 1.58 -5.98 -1.00
N TRP A 144 2.64 -5.22 -1.29
CA TRP A 144 3.30 -4.40 -0.28
C TRP A 144 2.41 -3.29 0.28
N LEU A 145 1.62 -2.61 -0.55
CA LEU A 145 0.70 -1.57 -0.07
C LEU A 145 -0.42 -2.16 0.79
N LEU A 146 -0.99 -3.31 0.41
CA LEU A 146 -2.02 -3.98 1.19
C LEU A 146 -1.48 -4.49 2.53
N TRP A 147 -0.35 -5.19 2.51
CA TRP A 147 0.31 -5.65 3.73
C TRP A 147 0.60 -4.49 4.69
N THR A 148 1.13 -3.39 4.14
CA THR A 148 1.42 -2.18 4.94
C THR A 148 0.17 -1.60 5.58
N ALA A 149 -0.94 -1.53 4.83
CA ALA A 149 -2.21 -1.03 5.36
C ALA A 149 -2.75 -1.94 6.48
N GLU A 150 -2.71 -3.26 6.29
CA GLU A 150 -3.21 -4.27 7.22
C GLU A 150 -2.41 -4.30 8.52
N VAL A 151 -1.07 -4.31 8.41
CA VAL A 151 -0.19 -4.34 9.58
C VAL A 151 -0.24 -3.02 10.36
N ARG A 152 -0.28 -1.87 9.67
CA ARG A 152 -0.46 -0.57 10.34
C ARG A 152 -1.84 -0.47 11.00
N ALA A 153 -2.88 -1.03 10.38
CA ALA A 153 -4.19 -1.09 11.01
C ALA A 153 -4.17 -1.89 12.32
N ARG A 154 -3.48 -3.04 12.35
CA ARG A 154 -3.27 -3.83 13.58
C ARG A 154 -2.52 -3.05 14.65
N TRP A 155 -1.46 -2.34 14.26
CA TRP A 155 -0.70 -1.48 15.18
C TRP A 155 -1.53 -0.35 15.78
N LEU A 156 -2.25 0.41 14.93
CA LEU A 156 -3.05 1.55 15.36
C LEU A 156 -4.29 1.15 16.17
N SER A 157 -4.81 -0.05 15.91
CA SER A 157 -5.90 -0.63 16.70
C SER A 157 -5.45 -1.33 17.98
N GLN A 158 -4.13 -1.45 18.22
CA GLN A 158 -3.53 -2.15 19.36
C GLN A 158 -3.91 -3.63 19.44
N GLN A 159 -3.97 -4.32 18.30
CA GLN A 159 -4.13 -5.78 18.31
C GLN A 159 -2.93 -6.46 19.01
N PRO A 160 -3.12 -7.65 19.59
CA PRO A 160 -2.02 -8.49 20.03
C PRO A 160 -0.99 -8.71 18.89
N ASP A 161 0.28 -8.84 19.24
CA ASP A 161 1.40 -9.14 18.33
C ASP A 161 1.58 -8.21 17.12
N HIS A 162 1.06 -6.99 17.20
CA HIS A 162 1.25 -6.01 16.13
C HIS A 162 2.74 -5.66 15.93
N LEU A 163 3.13 -5.41 14.68
CA LEU A 163 4.43 -4.82 14.36
C LEU A 163 4.42 -3.33 14.67
N SER A 164 5.51 -2.80 15.24
CA SER A 164 5.69 -1.36 15.31
C SER A 164 5.92 -0.80 13.89
N ASP A 165 5.62 0.48 13.68
CA ASP A 165 5.86 1.16 12.40
C ASP A 165 7.33 1.02 11.94
N THR A 166 8.24 0.85 12.88
CA THR A 166 9.67 0.78 12.62
C THR A 166 10.07 -0.60 12.13
N HIS A 167 9.49 -1.66 12.69
CA HIS A 167 9.64 -3.01 12.13
C HIS A 167 9.02 -3.08 10.73
N ILE A 168 7.88 -2.42 10.51
CA ILE A 168 7.24 -2.36 9.18
C ILE A 168 8.20 -1.73 8.15
N VAL A 169 8.79 -0.59 8.48
CA VAL A 169 9.75 0.11 7.58
C VAL A 169 11.02 -0.72 7.37
N ASP A 170 11.57 -1.33 8.41
CA ASP A 170 12.78 -2.16 8.28
C ASP A 170 12.54 -3.37 7.38
N ILE A 171 11.40 -4.06 7.55
CA ILE A 171 10.99 -5.17 6.67
C ILE A 171 10.88 -4.68 5.22
N GLN A 172 10.21 -3.55 4.98
CA GLN A 172 10.12 -2.99 3.61
C GLN A 172 11.50 -2.69 3.01
N ARG A 173 12.40 -2.08 3.80
CA ARG A 173 13.77 -1.75 3.37
C ARG A 173 14.58 -2.99 3.03
N MET A 174 14.36 -4.10 3.73
CA MET A 174 15.06 -5.36 3.45
C MET A 174 14.49 -6.07 2.21
N PHE A 175 13.17 -6.22 2.11
CA PHE A 175 12.57 -7.15 1.16
C PHE A 175 12.13 -6.50 -0.16
N VAL A 176 11.71 -5.22 -0.16
CA VAL A 176 11.29 -4.55 -1.40
C VAL A 176 12.44 -4.46 -2.41
N PRO A 177 13.68 -4.08 -2.04
CA PRO A 177 14.82 -4.08 -2.97
C PRO A 177 15.32 -5.48 -3.35
N GLN A 178 14.70 -6.55 -2.83
CA GLN A 178 14.96 -7.94 -3.26
C GLN A 178 13.84 -8.47 -4.16
N GLY A 179 12.80 -7.65 -4.43
CA GLY A 179 11.67 -8.05 -5.27
C GLY A 179 10.78 -9.11 -4.60
N MET A 180 10.96 -9.32 -3.30
CA MET A 180 10.22 -10.33 -2.55
C MET A 180 8.84 -9.82 -2.16
N PRO A 181 7.77 -10.65 -2.30
CA PRO A 181 6.46 -10.30 -1.78
C PRO A 181 6.47 -10.27 -0.24
N PRO A 182 5.61 -9.47 0.40
CA PRO A 182 5.49 -9.48 1.85
C PRO A 182 4.96 -10.83 2.34
N SER A 183 5.55 -11.38 3.40
CA SER A 183 5.00 -12.56 4.05
C SER A 183 3.80 -12.17 4.95
N PRO A 184 2.64 -12.82 4.80
CA PRO A 184 1.45 -12.52 5.59
C PRO A 184 1.57 -12.97 7.07
N GLU A 185 2.56 -13.81 7.39
CA GLU A 185 2.70 -14.48 8.69
C GLU A 185 3.78 -13.86 9.58
N ILE A 186 4.36 -12.71 9.21
CA ILE A 186 5.41 -12.09 10.02
C ILE A 186 4.84 -11.62 11.36
N THR A 187 5.08 -12.41 12.41
CA THR A 187 4.76 -12.07 13.79
C THR A 187 5.75 -11.04 14.32
N ARG A 188 5.41 -10.36 15.44
CA ARG A 188 6.36 -9.48 16.14
C ARG A 188 7.65 -10.21 16.53
N GLN A 189 7.55 -11.44 17.01
CA GLN A 189 8.72 -12.22 17.42
C GLN A 189 9.58 -12.60 16.22
N THR A 190 8.95 -13.04 15.12
CA THR A 190 9.63 -13.34 13.86
C THR A 190 10.31 -12.09 13.28
N ALA A 191 9.64 -10.95 13.30
CA ALA A 191 10.23 -9.67 12.87
C ALA A 191 11.46 -9.32 13.71
N VAL A 192 11.38 -9.44 15.04
CA VAL A 192 12.54 -9.18 15.91
C VAL A 192 13.71 -10.10 15.55
N GLN A 193 13.46 -11.40 15.38
CA GLN A 193 14.51 -12.36 15.01
C GLN A 193 15.12 -12.08 13.62
N MET A 194 14.28 -11.77 12.63
CA MET A 194 14.72 -11.42 11.27
C MET A 194 15.54 -10.12 11.24
N LEU A 195 15.25 -9.19 12.13
CA LEU A 195 15.90 -7.88 12.23
C LEU A 195 17.11 -7.88 13.17
N LEU A 196 17.46 -9.01 13.80
CA LEU A 196 18.67 -9.12 14.62
C LEU A 196 19.93 -8.98 13.75
N PRO A 197 21.02 -8.37 14.27
CA PRO A 197 22.25 -8.11 13.51
C PRO A 197 22.90 -9.35 12.87
N ALA A 198 22.66 -10.55 13.41
CA ALA A 198 23.26 -11.78 12.92
C ALA A 198 22.65 -12.31 11.58
N GLY A 199 21.56 -11.71 11.09
CA GLY A 199 20.86 -12.15 9.87
C GLY A 199 20.88 -11.15 8.70
N SER A 200 21.54 -10.01 8.83
CA SER A 200 21.63 -8.99 7.77
C SER A 200 23.09 -8.67 7.46
N PRO A 201 23.65 -9.16 6.33
CA PRO A 201 25.05 -8.91 5.98
C PRO A 201 25.40 -7.43 5.77
N ASP A 202 24.41 -6.53 5.64
CA ASP A 202 24.62 -5.09 5.41
C ASP A 202 24.12 -4.16 6.53
N ARG A 203 23.71 -4.70 7.70
CA ARG A 203 23.28 -3.82 8.81
C ARG A 203 24.50 -3.37 9.60
N PHE A 204 25.05 -2.20 9.28
CA PHE A 204 26.03 -1.54 10.14
C PHE A 204 25.43 -1.41 11.55
N PRO A 205 26.09 -1.96 12.59
CA PRO A 205 25.61 -1.85 13.96
C PRO A 205 25.77 -0.39 14.38
N GLY A 206 24.67 0.37 14.29
CA GLY A 206 24.67 1.79 14.63
C GLY A 206 24.28 2.76 13.52
N GLU A 207 23.40 2.39 12.59
CA GLU A 207 22.57 3.42 11.92
C GLU A 207 21.64 4.06 12.97
N VAL A 208 22.22 4.97 13.75
CA VAL A 208 21.50 6.01 14.46
C VAL A 208 20.72 6.75 13.38
N LEU A 209 19.39 6.73 13.43
CA LEU A 209 18.56 7.56 12.56
C LEU A 209 18.99 9.02 12.79
N VAL A 210 19.76 9.61 11.88
CA VAL A 210 20.25 10.98 12.03
C VAL A 210 19.32 11.95 11.29
N GLY A 211 19.04 13.10 11.91
CA GLY A 211 18.38 14.23 11.26
C GLY A 211 16.91 14.00 10.89
N VAL A 212 16.61 14.11 9.59
CA VAL A 212 15.24 14.19 9.04
C VAL A 212 14.42 12.93 9.32
N ASP A 213 15.06 11.75 9.37
CA ASP A 213 14.37 10.48 9.62
C ASP A 213 13.94 10.31 11.09
N LEU A 214 14.73 10.80 12.06
CA LEU A 214 14.34 10.82 13.48
C LEU A 214 13.19 11.81 13.71
N LEU A 215 13.28 13.01 13.12
CA LEU A 215 12.22 14.02 13.18
C LEU A 215 10.93 13.54 12.51
N ASN A 216 11.02 12.84 11.38
CA ASN A 216 9.85 12.24 10.73
C ASN A 216 9.25 11.13 11.60
N ARG A 217 10.07 10.32 12.26
CA ARG A 217 9.63 9.29 13.21
C ARG A 217 8.93 9.89 14.43
N GLN A 218 9.48 10.97 14.99
CA GLN A 218 8.88 11.70 16.11
C GLN A 218 7.54 12.33 15.68
N ARG A 219 7.50 13.06 14.56
CA ARG A 219 6.27 13.66 14.01
C ARG A 219 5.19 12.64 13.69
N LEU A 220 5.60 11.47 13.19
CA LEU A 220 4.68 10.35 12.97
C LEU A 220 4.16 9.85 14.31
N SER A 221 5.02 9.58 15.30
CA SER A 221 4.61 9.17 16.65
C SER A 221 3.64 10.16 17.28
N ASP A 222 3.96 11.46 17.27
CA ASP A 222 3.13 12.53 17.84
C ASP A 222 1.78 12.62 17.13
N ARG A 223 1.77 12.52 15.79
CA ARG A 223 0.53 12.45 15.00
C ARG A 223 -0.28 11.22 15.39
N PHE A 224 0.35 10.07 15.62
CA PHE A 224 -0.36 8.86 16.01
C PHE A 224 -0.88 8.90 17.44
N ASP A 225 -0.14 9.47 18.38
CA ASP A 225 -0.61 9.68 19.75
C ASP A 225 -1.78 10.67 19.76
N HIS A 226 -1.74 11.71 18.94
CA HIS A 226 -2.89 12.58 18.72
C HIS A 226 -4.11 11.85 18.14
N LEU A 227 -3.91 10.97 17.15
CA LEU A 227 -4.99 10.15 16.59
C LEU A 227 -5.56 9.16 17.64
N ARG A 228 -4.71 8.56 18.47
CA ARG A 228 -5.10 7.70 19.59
C ARG A 228 -5.91 8.46 20.63
N GLU A 229 -5.49 9.67 20.97
CA GLU A 229 -6.18 10.53 21.93
C GLU A 229 -7.56 10.94 21.41
N LYS A 230 -7.67 11.34 20.14
CA LYS A 230 -8.96 11.59 19.47
C LYS A 230 -9.89 10.37 19.56
N ARG A 231 -9.37 9.17 19.30
CA ARG A 231 -10.14 7.91 19.42
C ARG A 231 -10.63 7.69 20.86
N ARG A 232 -9.75 7.81 21.86
CA ARG A 232 -10.10 7.67 23.28
C ARG A 232 -11.19 8.68 23.70
N ALA A 233 -11.04 9.94 23.29
CA ALA A 233 -12.02 10.99 23.58
C ALA A 233 -13.40 10.69 22.97
N LYS A 234 -13.44 10.17 21.73
CA LYS A 234 -14.70 9.78 21.09
C LYS A 234 -15.37 8.61 21.80
N PHE A 235 -14.64 7.54 22.13
CA PHE A 235 -15.21 6.40 22.86
C PHE A 235 -15.72 6.79 24.24
N ARG A 236 -15.07 7.73 24.93
CA ARG A 236 -15.58 8.33 26.17
C ARG A 236 -16.93 9.02 25.95
N LYS A 237 -17.08 9.82 24.88
CA LYS A 237 -18.36 10.46 24.53
C LYS A 237 -19.47 9.46 24.22
N ILE A 238 -19.16 8.39 23.46
CA ILE A 238 -20.14 7.34 23.13
C ILE A 238 -20.59 6.61 24.39
N ARG A 239 -19.66 6.20 25.26
CA ARG A 239 -19.98 5.54 26.53
C ARG A 239 -20.83 6.44 27.43
N ARG A 240 -20.51 7.73 27.50
CA ARG A 240 -21.28 8.72 28.27
C ARG A 240 -22.71 8.84 27.75
N LYS A 241 -22.92 9.03 26.44
CA LYS A 241 -24.27 9.05 25.84
C LYS A 241 -25.05 7.76 26.09
N GLY A 242 -24.40 6.60 25.96
CA GLY A 242 -25.03 5.30 26.22
C GLY A 242 -25.34 5.07 27.71
N TYR A 243 -24.64 5.73 28.63
CA TYR A 243 -24.97 5.73 30.06
C TYR A 243 -26.15 6.67 30.34
N GLU A 244 -26.12 7.89 29.81
CA GLU A 244 -27.20 8.88 29.93
C GLU A 244 -28.53 8.34 29.38
N GLN A 245 -28.53 7.62 28.25
CA GLN A 245 -29.73 6.97 27.70
C GLN A 245 -30.26 5.84 28.60
N ARG A 246 -29.38 5.09 29.28
CA ARG A 246 -29.78 4.03 30.23
C ARG A 246 -30.35 4.61 31.51
N GLU A 247 -29.75 5.67 32.03
CA GLU A 247 -30.27 6.46 33.15
C GLU A 247 -31.66 7.05 32.82
N ALA A 248 -31.82 7.68 31.66
CA ALA A 248 -33.08 8.26 31.23
C ALA A 248 -34.19 7.21 31.13
N ARG A 249 -33.89 6.02 30.60
CA ARG A 249 -34.82 4.88 30.59
C ARG A 249 -35.21 4.45 32.00
N ARG A 250 -34.23 4.26 32.91
CA ARG A 250 -34.50 3.89 34.31
C ARG A 250 -35.40 4.90 35.02
N ARG A 251 -35.15 6.20 34.83
CA ARG A 251 -35.97 7.27 35.42
C ARG A 251 -37.38 7.27 34.87
N ALA A 252 -37.55 7.07 33.55
CA ALA A 252 -38.87 6.95 32.92
C ALA A 252 -39.64 5.72 33.39
N THR A 253 -38.96 4.59 33.67
CA THR A 253 -39.62 3.39 34.22
C THR A 253 -39.94 3.50 35.71
N ALA A 254 -39.22 4.34 36.46
CA ALA A 254 -39.48 4.60 37.88
C ALA A 254 -40.56 5.66 38.14
N THR A 255 -41.03 6.35 37.09
CA THR A 255 -42.07 7.38 37.14
C THR A 255 -43.40 6.94 36.51
N ALA A 256 -43.49 5.70 36.05
CA ALA A 256 -44.69 5.01 35.59
C ALA A 256 -45.15 4.01 36.65
#